data_AF-A0A2Z4V1M6-F1
#
_entry.id   AF-A0A2Z4V1M6-F1
#
_cell.length_a   1.000
_cell.length_b   1.000
_cell.length_c   1.000
_cell.angle_alpha   90.00
_cell.angle_beta   90.00
_cell.angle_gamma   90.00
#
_symmetry.space_group_name_H-M   'P 1'
#
loop_
_entity.id
_entity.type
_entity.pdbx_description
1 polymer ?
#
loop_
_entity_poly.entity_id
_entity_poly.type
_entity_poly.pdbx_seq_one_letter_code
_entity_poly.pdbx_strand_id
1 'polypeptide(L)'
;MPAAALRPDLALVPRPDSVTTQPGRFPLDHRTGLRAGPGAGAAADLLRELLTPATGLPLAPDPEGRISFLLAPGERALGAEGYSLTVRPEAVLLLAARPEGLLRGVQTLRQLLPPEALAATGSLAGGERPGGGARTRTPAPDWSLPCVRIIDRPRFAWRGAMLDVARHFQPADYLRRFVDLLALHKLNVLHLHLTDDQGWRMPVAARPRLTEIGGRRAESAGDGIPHEGAYTRAELAGLVAYAARRGVSVVPEIEMPGHARAALAAYPGLGNRPGVRLEPWTRWGVCENVFGVHDGVLDFCREVLDEVADVFPAPYVHIGGDECPRVEWERSPAARARVAAEGLSGPGALHGWFLDSVAAHLARLGRRPLGWTDTGAELPAAFTAMAWRDADHGRAAALRGHDVIMAPYRSTYLDYPQSADPGEPRGQDGVLDLRGVYDNEPVPAHWEPEAARRVLGTQAQLWTEYARTPAELEYLAFPRLCALADTAWSAHRDWPDFRRRLDRHQTRLAALGVRGRSPQHPVLQHPVPQARDTP
;
A
#
# COMPACT_ATOMS: atom_id res chain seq x y z
N MET A 1 40.22 -8.89 30.24
CA MET A 1 39.48 -8.40 29.06
C MET A 1 38.05 -8.17 29.48
N PRO A 2 37.53 -6.94 29.52
CA PRO A 2 36.12 -6.74 29.85
C PRO A 2 35.27 -7.39 28.75
N ALA A 3 34.27 -8.15 29.15
CA ALA A 3 33.29 -8.73 28.23
C ALA A 3 32.77 -7.61 27.33
N ALA A 4 32.90 -7.77 26.00
CA ALA A 4 32.31 -6.85 25.05
C ALA A 4 30.81 -6.80 25.36
N ALA A 5 30.34 -5.66 25.89
CA ALA A 5 28.92 -5.44 26.12
C ALA A 5 28.22 -5.70 24.78
N LEU A 6 27.37 -6.74 24.75
CA LEU A 6 26.57 -7.09 23.59
C LEU A 6 25.85 -5.81 23.14
N ARG A 7 26.21 -5.30 21.96
CA ARG A 7 25.55 -4.12 21.39
C ARG A 7 24.05 -4.43 21.32
N PRO A 8 23.17 -3.55 21.82
CA PRO A 8 21.74 -3.81 21.74
C PRO A 8 21.33 -3.92 20.28
N ASP A 9 20.86 -5.10 19.88
CA ASP A 9 20.27 -5.31 18.56
C ASP A 9 18.88 -4.66 18.55
N LEU A 10 18.82 -3.48 17.91
CA LEU A 10 17.64 -2.61 17.84
C LEU A 10 16.52 -3.22 16.97
N ALA A 11 16.84 -4.22 16.14
CA ALA A 11 15.87 -4.92 15.30
C ALA A 11 14.95 -4.01 14.47
N LEU A 12 15.50 -2.94 13.89
CA LEU A 12 14.71 -1.97 13.12
C LEU A 12 14.36 -2.52 11.73
N VAL A 13 13.09 -2.39 11.34
CA VAL A 13 12.60 -2.80 10.03
C VAL A 13 11.76 -1.66 9.44
N PRO A 14 12.18 -1.01 8.35
CA PRO A 14 13.39 -1.29 7.56
C PRO A 14 14.70 -0.91 8.28
N ARG A 15 15.83 -1.47 7.83
CA ARG A 15 17.18 -1.15 8.30
C ARG A 15 17.54 0.32 7.98
N PRO A 16 17.97 1.12 8.97
CA PRO A 16 18.44 2.47 8.69
C PRO A 16 19.76 2.49 7.91
N ASP A 17 19.99 3.57 7.15
CA ASP A 17 21.24 3.81 6.40
C ASP A 17 22.48 3.77 7.33
N SER A 18 22.42 4.45 8.49
CA SER A 18 23.47 4.42 9.50
C SER A 18 22.92 4.41 10.93
N VAL A 19 23.50 3.55 11.78
CA VAL A 19 23.17 3.43 13.21
C VAL A 19 24.44 3.34 14.03
N THR A 20 24.58 4.20 15.05
CA THR A 20 25.64 4.13 16.06
C THR A 20 25.01 4.03 17.44
N THR A 21 25.18 2.90 18.13
CA THR A 21 24.75 2.72 19.52
C THR A 21 25.66 3.47 20.49
N GLN A 22 25.09 4.08 21.52
CA GLN A 22 25.81 4.77 22.59
C GLN A 22 25.42 4.21 23.96
N PRO A 23 26.27 4.33 24.99
CA PRO A 23 25.91 3.93 26.35
C PRO A 23 24.74 4.75 26.90
N GLY A 24 23.91 4.12 27.74
CA GLY A 24 22.81 4.77 28.44
C GLY A 24 21.44 4.64 27.75
N ARG A 25 20.43 5.19 28.42
CA ARG A 25 19.04 5.21 27.95
C ARG A 25 18.40 6.55 28.31
N PHE A 26 17.44 6.98 27.50
CA PHE A 26 16.57 8.12 27.78
C PHE A 26 15.23 7.62 28.36
N PRO A 27 14.86 7.97 29.60
CA PRO A 27 13.58 7.60 30.18
C PRO A 27 12.42 8.46 29.64
N LEU A 28 11.32 7.81 29.30
CA LEU A 28 10.03 8.44 28.99
C LEU A 28 9.14 8.35 30.23
N ASP A 29 8.81 9.50 30.79
CA ASP A 29 8.01 9.61 32.02
C ASP A 29 6.99 10.76 31.90
N HIS A 30 6.21 10.99 32.95
CA HIS A 30 5.18 12.04 32.96
C HIS A 30 5.73 13.47 32.83
N ARG A 31 7.04 13.67 32.98
CA ARG A 31 7.74 14.95 32.79
C ARG A 31 8.34 15.08 31.39
N THR A 32 8.24 14.06 30.55
CA THR A 32 8.72 14.12 29.16
C THR A 32 7.76 14.97 28.31
N GLY A 33 8.19 16.20 28.01
CA GLY A 33 7.52 17.11 27.06
C GLY A 33 8.08 17.03 25.64
N LEU A 34 7.28 17.45 24.66
CA LEU A 34 7.64 17.51 23.25
C LEU A 34 7.82 18.97 22.79
N ARG A 35 9.02 19.30 22.30
CA ARG A 35 9.30 20.57 21.64
C ARG A 35 9.15 20.41 20.13
N ALA A 36 8.24 21.15 19.52
CA ALA A 36 8.11 21.23 18.06
C ALA A 36 8.62 22.59 17.57
N GLY A 37 9.65 22.58 16.72
CA GLY A 37 10.06 23.78 15.98
C GLY A 37 9.03 24.19 14.93
N PRO A 38 9.20 25.35 14.28
CA PRO A 38 8.31 25.80 13.21
C PRO A 38 8.13 24.72 12.13
N GLY A 39 6.88 24.40 11.79
CA GLY A 39 6.53 23.37 10.80
C GLY A 39 6.65 21.92 11.26
N ALA A 40 7.10 21.65 12.49
CA ALA A 40 7.29 20.30 13.02
C ALA A 40 6.12 19.79 13.89
N GLY A 41 5.07 20.60 14.10
CA GLY A 41 3.95 20.30 14.99
C GLY A 41 3.26 18.97 14.68
N ALA A 42 2.96 18.72 13.40
CA ALA A 42 2.29 17.49 12.97
C ALA A 42 3.05 16.20 13.35
N ALA A 43 4.39 16.22 13.34
CA ALA A 43 5.19 15.07 13.72
C ALA A 43 5.18 14.83 15.24
N ALA A 44 5.24 15.91 16.03
CA ALA A 44 5.11 15.83 17.49
C ALA A 44 3.72 15.33 17.91
N ASP A 45 2.67 15.84 17.24
CA ASP A 45 1.29 15.40 17.46
C ASP A 45 1.09 13.94 17.07
N LEU A 46 1.69 13.49 15.96
CA LEU A 46 1.66 12.09 15.57
C LEU A 46 2.36 11.18 16.59
N LEU A 47 3.53 11.57 17.11
CA LEU A 47 4.20 10.79 18.16
C LEU A 47 3.30 10.65 19.39
N ARG A 48 2.65 11.74 19.82
CA ARG A 48 1.71 11.74 20.94
C ARG A 48 0.52 10.82 20.65
N GLU A 49 -0.13 10.99 19.49
CA GLU A 49 -1.26 10.17 19.03
C GLU A 49 -0.93 8.67 19.11
N LEU A 50 0.28 8.29 18.68
CA LEU A 50 0.70 6.89 18.57
C LEU A 50 1.22 6.27 19.88
N LEU A 51 1.71 7.06 20.83
CA LEU A 51 2.31 6.54 22.07
C LEU A 51 1.42 6.68 23.30
N THR A 52 0.60 7.72 23.40
CA THR A 52 -0.26 7.96 24.57
C THR A 52 -1.20 6.78 24.87
N PRO A 53 -1.83 6.11 23.88
CA PRO A 53 -2.71 4.97 24.16
C PRO A 53 -2.04 3.82 24.93
N ALA A 54 -0.82 3.44 24.54
CA ALA A 54 -0.10 2.33 25.16
C ALA A 54 0.61 2.73 26.46
N THR A 55 1.20 3.93 26.48
CA THR A 55 2.11 4.35 27.54
C THR A 55 1.41 5.07 28.69
N GLY A 56 0.23 5.66 28.43
CA GLY A 56 -0.45 6.57 29.36
C GLY A 56 0.30 7.90 29.58
N LEU A 57 1.37 8.17 28.83
CA LEU A 57 2.16 9.39 28.96
C LEU A 57 1.51 10.52 28.17
N PRO A 58 1.41 11.74 28.75
CA PRO A 58 0.76 12.87 28.09
C PRO A 58 1.57 13.41 26.90
N LEU A 59 2.92 13.35 26.98
CA LEU A 59 3.84 13.90 25.99
C LEU A 59 3.43 15.32 25.58
N ALA A 60 3.15 16.16 26.58
CA ALA A 60 2.57 17.49 26.40
C ALA A 60 3.50 18.39 25.56
N PRO A 61 2.95 19.32 24.76
CA PRO A 61 3.75 20.37 24.14
C PRO A 61 4.53 21.15 25.21
N ASP A 62 5.83 21.30 25.02
CA ASP A 62 6.73 21.99 25.94
C ASP A 62 7.86 22.67 25.14
N PRO A 63 8.00 24.01 25.19
CA PRO A 63 9.09 24.73 24.51
C PRO A 63 10.49 24.26 24.92
N GLU A 64 10.64 23.73 26.15
CA GLU A 64 11.88 23.16 26.69
C GLU A 64 11.82 21.63 26.77
N GLY A 65 10.90 21.03 26.02
CA GLY A 65 10.65 19.59 25.98
C GLY A 65 11.90 18.79 25.62
N ARG A 66 12.14 17.72 26.39
CA ARG A 66 13.31 16.84 26.21
C ARG A 66 13.31 16.07 24.88
N ILE A 67 12.17 15.96 24.20
CA ILE A 67 12.10 15.41 22.83
C ILE A 67 11.83 16.57 21.86
N SER A 68 12.80 16.89 21.02
CA SER A 68 12.74 18.00 20.07
C SER A 68 12.59 17.53 18.63
N PHE A 69 11.67 18.15 17.90
CA PHE A 69 11.45 17.97 16.45
C PHE A 69 11.81 19.25 15.72
N LEU A 70 12.78 19.21 14.81
CA LEU A 70 13.25 20.39 14.09
C LEU A 70 13.32 20.16 12.58
N LEU A 71 12.80 21.12 11.82
CA LEU A 71 13.08 21.22 10.39
C LEU A 71 14.38 21.99 10.18
N ALA A 72 15.29 21.41 9.40
CA ALA A 72 16.53 22.04 8.99
C ALA A 72 16.66 21.98 7.46
N PRO A 73 16.00 22.90 6.71
CA PRO A 73 16.01 22.89 5.24
C PRO A 73 17.40 22.98 4.61
N GLY A 74 18.42 23.43 5.36
CA GLY A 74 19.82 23.44 4.94
C GLY A 74 20.47 22.05 4.84
N GLU A 75 19.92 21.04 5.51
CA GLU A 75 20.44 19.66 5.55
C GLU A 75 20.06 18.86 4.29
N ARG A 76 20.50 19.34 3.12
CA ARG A 76 20.12 18.80 1.81
C ARG A 76 20.47 17.33 1.61
N ALA A 77 21.48 16.82 2.32
CA ALA A 77 21.89 15.42 2.26
C ALA A 77 20.81 14.45 2.75
N LEU A 78 19.87 14.92 3.58
CA LEU A 78 18.72 14.13 4.05
C LEU A 78 17.63 13.97 2.97
N GLY A 79 17.67 14.76 1.89
CA GLY A 79 16.68 14.67 0.81
C GLY A 79 15.25 15.00 1.28
N ALA A 80 14.25 14.43 0.61
CA ALA A 80 12.84 14.75 0.88
C ALA A 80 12.25 14.02 2.09
N GLU A 81 12.74 12.82 2.41
CA GLU A 81 12.15 11.97 3.46
C GLU A 81 13.18 11.43 4.46
N GLY A 82 14.44 11.86 4.37
CA GLY A 82 15.47 11.45 5.33
C GLY A 82 15.44 12.29 6.61
N TYR A 83 16.05 11.73 7.65
CA TYR A 83 16.10 12.32 8.98
C TYR A 83 17.40 11.93 9.71
N SER A 84 17.72 12.71 10.73
CA SER A 84 18.69 12.33 11.76
C SER A 84 18.00 12.25 13.12
N LEU A 85 18.22 11.14 13.82
CA LEU A 85 17.72 10.93 15.17
C LEU A 85 18.91 10.75 16.13
N THR A 86 18.97 11.57 17.17
CA THR A 86 19.94 11.44 18.26
C THR A 86 19.21 11.27 19.57
N VAL A 87 19.49 10.18 20.28
CA VAL A 87 18.99 9.89 21.62
C VAL A 87 20.17 9.92 22.60
N ARG A 88 20.08 10.78 23.61
CA ARG A 88 21.02 10.90 24.74
C ARG A 88 20.25 10.76 26.05
N PRO A 89 20.91 10.49 27.19
CA PRO A 89 20.21 10.33 28.46
C PRO A 89 19.35 11.54 28.86
N GLU A 90 19.75 12.75 28.44
CA GLU A 90 19.09 14.01 28.81
C GLU A 90 18.02 14.45 27.80
N ALA A 91 18.19 14.10 26.51
CA ALA A 91 17.33 14.61 25.44
C ALA A 91 17.34 13.73 24.18
N VAL A 92 16.27 13.88 23.39
CA VAL A 92 16.08 13.31 22.06
C VAL A 92 15.94 14.43 21.05
N LEU A 93 16.67 14.36 19.93
CA LEU A 93 16.54 15.28 18.81
C LEU A 93 16.22 14.50 17.54
N LEU A 94 15.08 14.80 16.92
CA LEU A 94 14.72 14.36 15.59
C LEU A 94 14.73 15.56 14.64
N LEU A 95 15.58 15.48 13.62
CA LEU A 95 15.81 16.54 12.65
C LEU A 95 15.57 16.01 11.23
N ALA A 96 14.95 16.81 10.36
CA ALA A 96 14.78 16.48 8.95
C ALA A 96 14.79 17.74 8.07
N ALA A 97 15.07 17.60 6.78
CA ALA A 97 15.01 18.71 5.84
C ALA A 97 13.57 19.10 5.45
N ARG A 98 12.64 18.13 5.52
CA ARG A 98 11.21 18.29 5.21
C ARG A 98 10.32 17.56 6.23
N PRO A 99 9.03 17.93 6.36
CA PRO A 99 8.11 17.31 7.30
C PRO A 99 8.04 15.78 7.20
N GLU A 100 8.07 15.23 5.98
CA GLU A 100 7.97 13.80 5.73
C GLU A 100 9.07 13.02 6.44
N GLY A 101 10.31 13.55 6.47
CA GLY A 101 11.42 12.92 7.19
C GLY A 101 11.18 12.83 8.70
N LEU A 102 10.53 13.84 9.30
CA LEU A 102 10.12 13.76 10.72
C LEU A 102 9.11 12.64 10.94
N LEU A 103 8.15 12.46 10.02
CA LEU A 103 7.17 11.37 10.12
C LEU A 103 7.85 9.99 10.03
N ARG A 104 8.89 9.84 9.21
CA ARG A 104 9.71 8.59 9.16
C ARG A 104 10.48 8.38 10.47
N GLY A 105 11.04 9.43 11.04
CA GLY A 105 11.75 9.37 12.30
C GLY A 105 10.86 9.03 13.50
N VAL A 106 9.61 9.49 13.52
CA VAL A 106 8.59 9.08 14.51
C VAL A 106 8.43 7.56 14.53
N GLN A 107 8.41 6.91 13.36
CA GLN A 107 8.25 5.46 13.28
C GLN A 107 9.49 4.71 13.79
N THR A 108 10.69 5.26 13.56
CA THR A 108 11.91 4.72 14.17
C THR A 108 11.90 4.88 15.69
N LEU A 109 11.49 6.04 16.22
CA LEU A 109 11.31 6.25 17.66
C LEU A 109 10.36 5.21 18.27
N ARG A 110 9.24 4.95 17.60
CA ARG A 110 8.29 3.91 18.00
C ARG A 110 8.91 2.52 18.06
N GLN A 111 9.73 2.15 17.06
CA GLN A 111 10.41 0.84 17.06
C GLN A 111 11.56 0.74 18.08
N LEU A 112 12.17 1.85 18.49
CA LEU A 112 13.21 1.88 19.53
C LEU A 112 12.65 1.66 20.95
N LEU A 113 11.34 1.86 21.14
CA LEU A 113 10.66 1.51 22.39
C LEU A 113 10.38 0.00 22.47
N PRO A 114 10.13 -0.53 23.69
CA PRO A 114 9.63 -1.88 23.86
C PRO A 114 8.36 -2.13 23.01
N PRO A 115 8.14 -3.35 22.49
CA PRO A 115 6.97 -3.68 21.65
C PRO A 115 5.62 -3.27 22.24
N GLU A 116 5.49 -3.32 23.57
CA GLU A 116 4.31 -2.93 24.33
C GLU A 116 3.88 -1.48 24.07
N ALA A 117 4.82 -0.59 23.73
CA ALA A 117 4.52 0.80 23.38
C ALA A 117 3.74 0.94 22.06
N LEU A 118 3.65 -0.14 21.27
CA LEU A 118 2.87 -0.19 20.03
C LEU A 118 1.46 -0.75 20.21
N ALA A 119 1.15 -1.28 21.40
CA ALA A 119 -0.12 -1.95 21.63
C ALA A 119 -1.31 -0.97 21.64
N ALA A 120 -2.46 -1.42 21.14
CA ALA A 120 -3.68 -0.64 21.29
C ALA A 120 -4.11 -0.56 22.77
N THR A 121 -4.71 0.57 23.16
CA THR A 121 -5.32 0.79 24.49
C THR A 121 -6.17 -0.43 24.89
N GLY A 122 -5.84 -1.07 26.02
CA GLY A 122 -6.55 -2.24 26.53
C GLY A 122 -5.81 -3.57 26.41
N SER A 123 -4.86 -3.73 25.48
CA SER A 123 -4.07 -4.98 25.37
C SER A 123 -3.10 -5.20 26.53
N LEU A 124 -2.69 -4.12 27.22
CA LEU A 124 -1.89 -4.17 28.44
C LEU A 124 -2.77 -4.24 29.71
N ALA A 125 -4.08 -4.00 29.56
CA ALA A 125 -5.06 -3.97 30.63
C ALA A 125 -6.12 -5.07 30.44
N GLY A 126 -5.71 -6.32 30.60
CA GLY A 126 -6.63 -7.44 30.77
C GLY A 126 -6.79 -8.35 29.55
N GLY A 127 -5.83 -9.25 29.35
CA GLY A 127 -6.18 -10.57 28.82
C GLY A 127 -6.84 -11.36 29.94
N GLU A 128 -8.12 -11.71 29.82
CA GLU A 128 -8.69 -12.80 30.59
C GLU A 128 -7.92 -14.07 30.24
N ARG A 129 -7.06 -14.53 31.16
CA ARG A 129 -6.63 -15.92 31.14
C ARG A 129 -7.87 -16.79 31.41
N PRO A 130 -8.12 -17.87 30.65
CA PRO A 130 -9.10 -18.86 31.05
C PRO A 130 -8.60 -19.49 32.35
N GLY A 131 -9.25 -19.14 33.46
CA GLY A 131 -8.87 -19.59 34.81
C GLY A 131 -8.86 -18.42 35.79
N GLY A 132 -9.96 -18.28 36.54
CA GLY A 132 -10.13 -17.27 37.59
C GLY A 132 -8.98 -17.33 38.61
N GLY A 133 -8.08 -16.36 38.53
CA GLY A 133 -6.94 -16.21 39.42
C GLY A 133 -6.54 -14.74 39.50
N ALA A 134 -6.15 -14.29 40.70
CA ALA A 134 -5.97 -12.89 41.08
C ALA A 134 -5.22 -12.01 40.06
N ARG A 135 -5.69 -10.77 39.91
CA ARG A 135 -5.10 -9.69 39.10
C ARG A 135 -3.67 -9.39 39.59
N THR A 136 -2.68 -10.11 39.07
CA THR A 136 -1.28 -9.75 39.23
C THR A 136 -1.02 -8.53 38.34
N ARG A 137 -0.92 -7.36 38.97
CA ARG A 137 -0.59 -6.10 38.32
C ARG A 137 0.88 -6.18 37.90
N THR A 138 1.16 -6.66 36.69
CA THR A 138 2.49 -6.57 36.09
C THR A 138 2.96 -5.12 36.19
N PRO A 139 4.19 -4.85 36.66
CA PRO A 139 4.74 -3.50 36.62
C PRO A 139 4.63 -2.95 35.21
N ALA A 140 4.23 -1.68 35.07
CA ALA A 140 4.27 -1.03 33.76
C ALA A 140 5.70 -1.14 33.20
N PRO A 141 5.86 -1.45 31.90
CA PRO A 141 7.18 -1.50 31.29
C PRO A 141 7.95 -0.19 31.53
N ASP A 142 9.25 -0.27 31.78
CA ASP A 142 10.10 0.91 31.77
C ASP A 142 10.17 1.46 30.34
N TRP A 143 9.48 2.57 30.09
CA TRP A 143 9.50 3.24 28.80
C TRP A 143 10.83 3.95 28.63
N SER A 144 11.81 3.32 28.00
CA SER A 144 13.12 3.95 27.79
C SER A 144 13.72 3.66 26.42
N LEU A 145 14.21 4.71 25.76
CA LEU A 145 14.90 4.63 24.47
C LEU A 145 16.38 4.33 24.69
N PRO A 146 17.00 3.41 23.93
CA PRO A 146 18.46 3.26 23.95
C PRO A 146 19.13 4.51 23.35
N CYS A 147 20.25 4.94 23.92
CA CYS A 147 21.04 6.04 23.35
C CYS A 147 21.62 5.61 22.00
N VAL A 148 21.33 6.39 20.95
CA VAL A 148 21.69 6.08 19.57
C VAL A 148 21.88 7.35 18.76
N ARG A 149 22.67 7.26 17.69
CA ARG A 149 22.67 8.22 16.59
C ARG A 149 22.30 7.48 15.31
N ILE A 150 21.26 7.95 14.62
CA ILE A 150 20.76 7.41 13.37
C ILE A 150 20.76 8.53 12.32
N ILE A 151 21.22 8.19 11.12
CA ILE A 151 21.03 8.99 9.90
C ILE A 151 20.40 8.04 8.90
N ASP A 152 19.29 8.45 8.31
CA ASP A 152 18.46 7.53 7.54
C ASP A 152 17.71 8.25 6.43
N ARG A 153 17.51 7.55 5.31
CA ARG A 153 16.86 8.06 4.10
C ARG A 153 16.43 6.89 3.21
N PRO A 154 15.34 7.04 2.44
CA PRO A 154 14.91 5.97 1.56
C PRO A 154 15.84 5.80 0.35
N ARG A 155 15.98 4.55 -0.09
CA ARG A 155 16.59 4.19 -1.39
C ARG A 155 15.72 4.64 -2.57
N PHE A 156 14.40 4.46 -2.48
CA PHE A 156 13.45 4.78 -3.56
C PHE A 156 12.41 5.80 -3.12
N ALA A 157 11.96 6.65 -4.06
CA ALA A 157 10.94 7.65 -3.82
C ALA A 157 9.53 7.05 -3.73
N TRP A 158 9.26 5.98 -4.47
CA TRP A 158 8.00 5.23 -4.44
C TRP A 158 8.17 3.94 -3.63
N ARG A 159 7.40 3.79 -2.56
CA ARG A 159 7.43 2.60 -1.69
C ARG A 159 5.98 2.24 -1.35
N GLY A 160 5.37 1.45 -2.23
CA GLY A 160 3.93 1.27 -2.24
C GLY A 160 3.45 -0.08 -1.71
N ALA A 161 2.18 -0.11 -1.34
CA ALA A 161 1.40 -1.34 -1.27
C ALA A 161 0.02 -1.06 -1.90
N MET A 162 -0.42 -1.96 -2.78
CA MET A 162 -1.76 -1.96 -3.31
C MET A 162 -2.67 -2.84 -2.46
N LEU A 163 -3.89 -2.37 -2.22
CA LEU A 163 -4.96 -3.17 -1.65
C LEU A 163 -6.16 -3.19 -2.60
N ASP A 164 -6.54 -4.37 -3.05
CA ASP A 164 -7.75 -4.63 -3.82
C ASP A 164 -8.97 -4.67 -2.91
N VAL A 165 -9.84 -3.67 -3.07
CA VAL A 165 -11.13 -3.59 -2.38
C VAL A 165 -12.31 -3.81 -3.34
N ALA A 166 -12.03 -4.02 -4.63
CA ALA A 166 -13.02 -4.33 -5.65
C ALA A 166 -13.46 -5.79 -5.56
N ARG A 167 -12.53 -6.74 -5.44
CA ARG A 167 -12.86 -8.18 -5.35
C ARG A 167 -13.49 -8.51 -4.00
N HIS A 168 -12.90 -8.07 -2.89
CA HIS A 168 -13.55 -8.11 -1.57
C HIS A 168 -13.45 -6.78 -0.82
N PHE A 169 -14.59 -6.14 -0.60
CA PHE A 169 -14.69 -4.87 0.11
C PHE A 169 -14.12 -4.94 1.53
N GLN A 170 -13.33 -3.92 1.89
CA GLN A 170 -12.79 -3.75 3.24
C GLN A 170 -13.34 -2.48 3.91
N PRO A 171 -13.75 -2.54 5.20
CA PRO A 171 -14.22 -1.37 5.94
C PRO A 171 -13.16 -0.25 6.01
N ALA A 172 -13.60 1.02 6.02
CA ALA A 172 -12.70 2.18 6.08
C ALA A 172 -11.77 2.17 7.31
N ASP A 173 -12.23 1.61 8.43
CA ASP A 173 -11.44 1.42 9.65
C ASP A 173 -10.25 0.50 9.42
N TYR A 174 -10.42 -0.56 8.63
CA TYR A 174 -9.31 -1.43 8.25
C TYR A 174 -8.33 -0.72 7.32
N LEU A 175 -8.80 0.11 6.39
CA LEU A 175 -7.91 0.90 5.53
C LEU A 175 -7.01 1.83 6.36
N ARG A 176 -7.56 2.46 7.41
CA ARG A 176 -6.77 3.27 8.35
C ARG A 176 -5.73 2.43 9.09
N ARG A 177 -6.10 1.23 9.55
CA ARG A 177 -5.16 0.28 10.16
C ARG A 177 -4.06 -0.14 9.19
N PHE A 178 -4.39 -0.40 7.93
CA PHE A 178 -3.40 -0.74 6.92
C PHE A 178 -2.42 0.41 6.70
N VAL A 179 -2.91 1.66 6.63
CA VAL A 179 -2.08 2.88 6.58
C VAL A 179 -1.13 3.00 7.77
N ASP A 180 -1.57 2.70 9.00
CA ASP A 180 -0.68 2.67 10.18
C ASP A 180 0.48 1.68 9.99
N LEU A 181 0.18 0.50 9.43
CA LEU A 181 1.17 -0.53 9.18
C LEU A 181 2.12 -0.14 8.05
N LEU A 182 1.63 0.48 6.97
CA LEU A 182 2.49 1.04 5.92
C LEU A 182 3.45 2.09 6.48
N ALA A 183 2.92 3.03 7.26
CA ALA A 183 3.70 4.12 7.85
C ALA A 183 4.78 3.58 8.79
N LEU A 184 4.46 2.63 9.67
CA LEU A 184 5.43 2.00 10.58
C LEU A 184 6.64 1.41 9.84
N HIS A 185 6.40 0.84 8.66
CA HIS A 185 7.44 0.26 7.79
C HIS A 185 7.96 1.24 6.74
N LYS A 186 7.64 2.54 6.86
CA LYS A 186 8.10 3.63 5.99
C LYS A 186 7.70 3.50 4.52
N LEU A 187 6.66 2.72 4.22
CA LEU A 187 5.97 2.73 2.94
C LEU A 187 5.14 4.03 2.85
N ASN A 188 5.15 4.68 1.69
CA ASN A 188 4.60 6.03 1.51
C ASN A 188 3.45 6.10 0.51
N VAL A 189 3.07 5.00 -0.11
CA VAL A 189 1.92 4.93 -1.02
C VAL A 189 1.00 3.79 -0.63
N LEU A 190 -0.28 4.12 -0.43
CA LEU A 190 -1.39 3.18 -0.53
C LEU A 190 -1.98 3.31 -1.93
N HIS A 191 -1.78 2.30 -2.77
CA HIS A 191 -2.49 2.18 -4.04
C HIS A 191 -3.83 1.51 -3.77
N LEU A 192 -4.94 2.21 -3.99
CA LEU A 192 -6.27 1.72 -3.63
C LEU A 192 -7.03 1.31 -4.91
N HIS A 193 -7.11 0.01 -5.14
CA HIS A 193 -7.78 -0.56 -6.30
C HIS A 193 -9.29 -0.61 -6.07
N LEU A 194 -9.99 0.43 -6.55
CA LEU A 194 -11.38 0.75 -6.15
C LEU A 194 -12.46 0.14 -7.05
N THR A 195 -12.11 -0.33 -8.24
CA THR A 195 -13.09 -0.73 -9.25
C THR A 195 -12.58 -1.91 -10.06
N ASP A 196 -13.44 -2.90 -10.29
CA ASP A 196 -13.15 -4.03 -11.16
C ASP A 196 -14.48 -4.64 -11.66
N ASP A 197 -14.41 -5.78 -12.36
CA ASP A 197 -15.56 -6.50 -12.89
C ASP A 197 -16.55 -6.94 -11.81
N GLN A 198 -16.05 -7.30 -10.62
CA GLN A 198 -16.84 -7.87 -9.52
C GLN A 198 -17.32 -6.82 -8.51
N GLY A 199 -16.92 -5.55 -8.67
CA GLY A 199 -17.27 -4.51 -7.71
C GLY A 199 -16.78 -3.11 -8.06
N TRP A 200 -17.64 -2.12 -7.84
CA TRP A 200 -17.30 -0.69 -7.91
C TRP A 200 -17.46 -0.05 -6.53
N ARG A 201 -16.38 0.51 -5.97
CA ARG A 201 -16.35 1.01 -4.58
C ARG A 201 -16.26 2.54 -4.45
N MET A 202 -15.98 3.25 -5.54
CA MET A 202 -15.83 4.72 -5.55
C MET A 202 -17.19 5.43 -5.75
N PRO A 203 -17.69 6.24 -4.82
CA PRO A 203 -18.90 7.00 -5.05
C PRO A 203 -18.66 8.12 -6.07
N VAL A 204 -19.56 8.27 -7.05
CA VAL A 204 -19.53 9.36 -8.03
C VAL A 204 -20.91 10.01 -8.03
N ALA A 205 -21.01 11.26 -7.59
CA ALA A 205 -22.29 11.90 -7.31
C ALA A 205 -23.21 11.95 -8.55
N ALA A 206 -22.65 12.23 -9.72
CA ALA A 206 -23.38 12.24 -10.99
C ALA A 206 -23.80 10.84 -11.47
N ARG A 207 -23.22 9.77 -10.90
CA ARG A 207 -23.41 8.38 -11.34
C ARG A 207 -23.73 7.44 -10.17
N PRO A 208 -24.79 7.67 -9.38
CA PRO A 208 -25.06 6.92 -8.14
C PRO A 208 -25.21 5.41 -8.33
N ARG A 209 -25.71 4.95 -9.50
CA ARG A 209 -25.85 3.52 -9.79
C ARG A 209 -24.54 2.74 -9.80
N LEU A 210 -23.38 3.40 -9.94
CA LEU A 210 -22.08 2.74 -9.85
C LEU A 210 -21.92 2.01 -8.52
N THR A 211 -22.34 2.63 -7.42
CA THR A 211 -22.30 1.99 -6.09
C THR A 211 -23.60 1.28 -5.74
N GLU A 212 -24.78 1.76 -6.20
CA GLU A 212 -26.06 1.11 -5.90
C GLU A 212 -26.19 -0.28 -6.55
N ILE A 213 -25.70 -0.41 -7.80
CA ILE A 213 -25.72 -1.66 -8.58
C ILE A 213 -24.33 -2.26 -8.62
N GLY A 214 -23.33 -1.52 -9.09
CA GLY A 214 -21.96 -2.03 -9.26
C GLY A 214 -21.26 -2.36 -7.94
N GLY A 215 -21.74 -1.85 -6.81
CA GLY A 215 -21.22 -2.18 -5.49
C GLY A 215 -21.68 -3.53 -4.93
N ARG A 216 -22.49 -4.30 -5.68
CA ARG A 216 -23.12 -5.55 -5.18
C ARG A 216 -23.03 -6.66 -6.22
N ARG A 217 -22.69 -7.87 -5.80
CA ARG A 217 -22.79 -9.08 -6.62
C ARG A 217 -23.53 -10.20 -5.89
N ALA A 218 -24.12 -11.12 -6.64
CA ALA A 218 -24.97 -12.17 -6.10
C ALA A 218 -24.20 -13.25 -5.31
N GLU A 219 -22.96 -13.53 -5.70
CA GLU A 219 -22.11 -14.55 -5.09
C GLU A 219 -20.64 -14.34 -5.48
N SER A 220 -19.73 -15.10 -4.87
CA SER A 220 -18.29 -15.09 -5.17
C SER A 220 -17.82 -16.50 -5.51
N ALA A 221 -17.42 -16.73 -6.77
CA ALA A 221 -16.93 -18.02 -7.26
C ALA A 221 -17.84 -19.22 -6.91
N GLY A 222 -19.17 -19.03 -6.99
CA GLY A 222 -20.17 -20.07 -6.76
C GLY A 222 -20.44 -20.41 -5.29
N ASP A 223 -20.03 -19.55 -4.35
CA ASP A 223 -20.29 -19.75 -2.92
C ASP A 223 -21.76 -19.50 -2.51
N GLY A 224 -22.59 -18.92 -3.38
CA GLY A 224 -23.98 -18.57 -3.11
C GLY A 224 -24.18 -17.44 -2.08
N ILE A 225 -23.13 -16.69 -1.72
CA ILE A 225 -23.18 -15.66 -0.68
C ILE A 225 -23.06 -14.27 -1.33
N PRO A 226 -24.12 -13.43 -1.27
CA PRO A 226 -24.05 -12.06 -1.77
C PRO A 226 -22.92 -11.26 -1.11
N HIS A 227 -22.21 -10.48 -1.92
CA HIS A 227 -21.16 -9.59 -1.46
C HIS A 227 -21.44 -8.15 -1.89
N GLU A 228 -21.37 -7.23 -0.95
CA GLU A 228 -21.64 -5.82 -1.19
C GLU A 228 -20.72 -4.90 -0.39
N GLY A 229 -20.59 -3.66 -0.88
CA GLY A 229 -19.88 -2.60 -0.19
C GLY A 229 -19.47 -1.49 -1.14
N ALA A 230 -19.51 -0.26 -0.68
CA ALA A 230 -18.95 0.90 -1.36
C ALA A 230 -18.59 1.94 -0.31
N TYR A 231 -17.61 2.78 -0.60
CA TYR A 231 -17.26 3.87 0.28
C TYR A 231 -18.19 5.06 0.06
N THR A 232 -18.35 5.87 1.09
CA THR A 232 -18.84 7.24 0.95
C THR A 232 -17.69 8.18 0.64
N ARG A 233 -18.02 9.34 0.06
CA ARG A 233 -17.04 10.41 -0.20
C ARG A 233 -16.34 10.85 1.08
N ALA A 234 -17.08 10.89 2.19
CA ALA A 234 -16.55 11.26 3.50
C ALA A 234 -15.55 10.23 4.06
N GLU A 235 -15.81 8.94 3.88
CA GLU A 235 -14.87 7.88 4.29
C GLU A 235 -13.56 7.95 3.51
N LEU A 236 -13.62 8.16 2.18
CA LEU A 236 -12.43 8.28 1.34
C LEU A 236 -11.64 9.56 1.65
N ALA A 237 -12.31 10.71 1.76
CA ALA A 237 -11.65 11.96 2.16
C ALA A 237 -11.04 11.86 3.58
N GLY A 238 -11.73 11.19 4.50
CA GLY A 238 -11.24 10.89 5.84
C GLY A 238 -10.01 9.99 5.82
N LEU A 239 -9.99 8.94 4.98
CA LEU A 239 -8.83 8.08 4.79
C LEU A 239 -7.64 8.84 4.21
N VAL A 240 -7.86 9.67 3.18
CA VAL A 240 -6.81 10.51 2.57
C VAL A 240 -6.18 11.43 3.63
N ALA A 241 -7.00 12.15 4.40
CA ALA A 241 -6.50 13.02 5.46
C ALA A 241 -5.76 12.24 6.55
N TYR A 242 -6.27 11.07 6.93
CA TYR A 242 -5.65 10.20 7.92
C TYR A 242 -4.28 9.68 7.46
N ALA A 243 -4.16 9.28 6.19
CA ALA A 243 -2.94 8.80 5.57
C ALA A 243 -1.90 9.91 5.43
N ALA A 244 -2.31 11.11 5.04
CA ALA A 244 -1.43 12.27 4.92
C ALA A 244 -0.72 12.59 6.24
N ARG A 245 -1.42 12.52 7.39
CA ARG A 245 -0.80 12.72 8.72
C ARG A 245 0.31 11.71 9.04
N ARG A 246 0.33 10.57 8.36
CA ARG A 246 1.32 9.49 8.52
C ARG A 246 2.35 9.47 7.39
N GLY A 247 2.30 10.45 6.50
CA GLY A 247 3.16 10.55 5.33
C GLY A 247 2.86 9.45 4.30
N VAL A 248 1.62 8.97 4.22
CA VAL A 248 1.18 8.01 3.20
C VAL A 248 0.26 8.73 2.22
N SER A 249 0.58 8.68 0.94
CA SER A 249 -0.28 9.15 -0.14
C SER A 249 -1.24 8.04 -0.55
N VAL A 250 -2.52 8.37 -0.74
CA VAL A 250 -3.51 7.42 -1.27
C VAL A 250 -3.65 7.69 -2.77
N VAL A 251 -3.19 6.75 -3.59
CA VAL A 251 -3.32 6.78 -5.06
C VAL A 251 -4.55 5.95 -5.43
N PRO A 252 -5.61 6.56 -5.97
CA PRO A 252 -6.79 5.81 -6.40
C PRO A 252 -6.53 5.12 -7.73
N GLU A 253 -7.19 3.98 -7.93
CA GLU A 253 -7.29 3.31 -9.22
C GLU A 253 -8.73 3.20 -9.68
N ILE A 254 -8.99 3.62 -10.92
CA ILE A 254 -10.25 3.38 -11.63
C ILE A 254 -9.94 2.64 -12.92
N GLU A 255 -10.25 1.35 -12.95
CA GLU A 255 -10.01 0.47 -14.09
C GLU A 255 -10.70 0.96 -15.36
N MET A 256 -9.92 1.06 -16.43
CA MET A 256 -10.38 1.35 -17.79
C MET A 256 -9.33 1.00 -18.85
N PRO A 257 -9.71 0.55 -20.06
CA PRO A 257 -11.06 0.22 -20.49
C PRO A 257 -11.51 -1.22 -20.17
N GLY A 258 -10.57 -2.07 -19.71
CA GLY A 258 -10.84 -3.40 -19.15
C GLY A 258 -11.44 -3.34 -17.75
N HIS A 259 -11.66 -4.50 -17.13
CA HIS A 259 -12.13 -4.62 -15.74
C HIS A 259 -13.34 -3.72 -15.39
N ALA A 260 -14.23 -3.54 -16.37
CA ALA A 260 -15.27 -2.50 -16.34
C ALA A 260 -16.67 -3.07 -16.06
N ARG A 261 -16.83 -4.38 -15.88
CA ARG A 261 -18.16 -5.02 -15.90
C ARG A 261 -19.11 -4.53 -14.81
N ALA A 262 -18.62 -4.15 -13.63
CA ALA A 262 -19.47 -3.55 -12.59
C ALA A 262 -20.06 -2.20 -13.04
N ALA A 263 -19.29 -1.37 -13.74
CA ALA A 263 -19.76 -0.11 -14.32
C ALA A 263 -20.74 -0.37 -15.48
N LEU A 264 -20.47 -1.36 -16.32
CA LEU A 264 -21.38 -1.75 -17.41
C LEU A 264 -22.72 -2.30 -16.89
N ALA A 265 -22.73 -3.03 -15.78
CA ALA A 265 -23.96 -3.47 -15.13
C ALA A 265 -24.78 -2.29 -14.59
N ALA A 266 -24.11 -1.28 -14.02
CA ALA A 266 -24.74 -0.06 -13.55
C ALA A 266 -25.28 0.80 -14.70
N TYR A 267 -24.52 0.92 -15.80
CA TYR A 267 -24.86 1.72 -16.98
C TYR A 267 -24.57 0.95 -18.27
N PRO A 268 -25.52 0.13 -18.78
CA PRO A 268 -25.31 -0.69 -19.98
C PRO A 268 -24.95 0.11 -21.23
N GLY A 269 -25.35 1.38 -21.30
CA GLY A 269 -24.99 2.31 -22.38
C GLY A 269 -23.49 2.51 -22.57
N LEU A 270 -22.67 2.23 -21.55
CA LEU A 270 -21.21 2.37 -21.61
C LEU A 270 -20.52 1.23 -22.38
N GLY A 271 -21.22 0.13 -22.66
CA GLY A 271 -20.63 -1.06 -23.28
C GLY A 271 -20.74 -1.11 -24.80
N ASN A 272 -20.19 -2.16 -25.39
CA ASN A 272 -20.27 -2.42 -26.84
C ASN A 272 -21.59 -3.06 -27.28
N ARG A 273 -22.42 -3.50 -26.33
CA ARG A 273 -23.70 -4.18 -26.55
C ARG A 273 -24.77 -3.66 -25.58
N PRO A 274 -25.23 -2.40 -25.71
CA PRO A 274 -26.06 -1.74 -24.69
C PRO A 274 -27.45 -2.38 -24.48
N GLY A 275 -27.92 -3.22 -25.41
CA GLY A 275 -29.14 -4.02 -25.24
C GLY A 275 -28.98 -5.28 -24.38
N VAL A 276 -27.74 -5.64 -24.01
CA VAL A 276 -27.45 -6.80 -23.14
C VAL A 276 -27.36 -6.31 -21.71
N ARG A 277 -28.25 -6.82 -20.85
CA ARG A 277 -28.16 -6.58 -19.41
C ARG A 277 -27.02 -7.43 -18.84
N LEU A 278 -26.02 -6.75 -18.27
CA LEU A 278 -24.96 -7.37 -17.50
C LEU A 278 -25.24 -7.23 -16.00
N GLU A 279 -24.59 -8.09 -15.23
CA GLU A 279 -24.52 -8.02 -13.78
C GLU A 279 -23.03 -7.98 -13.37
N PRO A 280 -22.69 -7.40 -12.21
CA PRO A 280 -21.34 -7.47 -11.67
C PRO A 280 -20.88 -8.92 -11.61
N TRP A 281 -19.63 -9.15 -11.99
CA TRP A 281 -19.18 -10.50 -12.27
C TRP A 281 -19.02 -11.30 -10.97
N THR A 282 -19.35 -12.59 -11.02
CA THR A 282 -19.26 -13.51 -9.87
C THR A 282 -18.07 -14.46 -9.99
N ARG A 283 -17.23 -14.29 -11.02
CA ARG A 283 -16.05 -15.11 -11.32
C ARG A 283 -14.79 -14.27 -11.27
N TRP A 284 -13.66 -14.97 -11.10
CA TRP A 284 -12.31 -14.40 -11.21
C TRP A 284 -11.75 -14.58 -12.62
N GLY A 285 -10.69 -13.82 -12.94
CA GLY A 285 -10.00 -13.87 -14.23
C GLY A 285 -10.27 -12.65 -15.09
N VAL A 286 -10.05 -12.80 -16.40
CA VAL A 286 -10.16 -11.71 -17.39
C VAL A 286 -11.54 -11.67 -18.02
N CYS A 287 -12.25 -10.55 -17.89
CA CYS A 287 -13.56 -10.37 -18.52
C CYS A 287 -13.45 -9.79 -19.94
N GLU A 288 -14.18 -10.37 -20.90
CA GLU A 288 -14.25 -9.81 -22.26
C GLU A 288 -15.12 -8.55 -22.37
N ASN A 289 -15.90 -8.22 -21.32
CA ASN A 289 -16.76 -7.05 -21.33
C ASN A 289 -15.95 -5.79 -20.99
N VAL A 290 -15.70 -4.97 -22.00
CA VAL A 290 -14.89 -3.75 -21.89
C VAL A 290 -15.74 -2.53 -22.20
N PHE A 291 -15.28 -1.34 -21.80
CA PHE A 291 -15.93 -0.09 -22.19
C PHE A 291 -16.00 0.06 -23.72
N GLY A 292 -17.04 0.75 -24.20
CA GLY A 292 -17.10 1.23 -25.57
C GLY A 292 -16.15 2.39 -25.81
N VAL A 293 -16.09 2.87 -27.07
CA VAL A 293 -15.19 3.97 -27.49
C VAL A 293 -15.95 5.16 -28.10
N HIS A 294 -17.25 5.24 -27.85
CA HIS A 294 -18.10 6.35 -28.28
C HIS A 294 -18.03 7.51 -27.27
N ASP A 295 -18.44 8.72 -27.68
CA ASP A 295 -18.22 9.94 -26.89
C ASP A 295 -18.81 9.88 -25.48
N GLY A 296 -20.00 9.27 -25.33
CA GLY A 296 -20.63 9.10 -24.02
C GLY A 296 -19.80 8.31 -23.00
N VAL A 297 -18.92 7.42 -23.45
CA VAL A 297 -17.96 6.74 -22.56
C VAL A 297 -16.86 7.70 -22.14
N LEU A 298 -16.32 8.49 -23.06
CA LEU A 298 -15.29 9.47 -22.73
C LEU A 298 -15.83 10.54 -21.77
N ASP A 299 -17.07 10.99 -21.96
CA ASP A 299 -17.76 11.89 -21.02
C ASP A 299 -17.90 11.24 -19.64
N PHE A 300 -18.33 9.98 -19.58
CA PHE A 300 -18.38 9.23 -18.32
C PHE A 300 -17.02 9.14 -17.64
N CYS A 301 -15.96 8.78 -18.37
CA CYS A 301 -14.60 8.73 -17.82
C CYS A 301 -14.17 10.08 -17.26
N ARG A 302 -14.43 11.18 -17.98
CA ARG A 302 -14.12 12.54 -17.51
C ARG A 302 -14.85 12.87 -16.20
N GLU A 303 -16.15 12.64 -16.14
CA GLU A 303 -16.95 12.89 -14.93
C GLU A 303 -16.46 12.09 -13.72
N VAL A 304 -16.13 10.81 -13.92
CA VAL A 304 -15.58 9.96 -12.85
C VAL A 304 -14.22 10.50 -12.39
N LEU A 305 -13.34 10.83 -13.32
CA LEU A 305 -11.98 11.29 -13.00
C LEU A 305 -11.97 12.70 -12.38
N ASP A 306 -12.95 13.53 -12.68
CA ASP A 306 -13.16 14.82 -12.00
C ASP A 306 -13.48 14.57 -10.51
N GLU A 307 -14.43 13.70 -10.18
CA GLU A 307 -14.73 13.35 -8.78
C GLU A 307 -13.53 12.69 -8.07
N VAL A 308 -12.80 11.82 -8.77
CA VAL A 308 -11.57 11.21 -8.23
C VAL A 308 -10.53 12.27 -7.91
N ALA A 309 -10.27 13.21 -8.83
CA ALA A 309 -9.30 14.27 -8.61
C ALA A 309 -9.69 15.22 -7.48
N ASP A 310 -10.99 15.38 -7.21
CA ASP A 310 -11.52 16.18 -6.09
C ASP A 310 -11.35 15.49 -4.74
N VAL A 311 -11.48 14.16 -4.67
CA VAL A 311 -11.33 13.39 -3.43
C VAL A 311 -9.87 13.08 -3.12
N PHE A 312 -9.06 12.79 -4.14
CA PHE A 312 -7.70 12.31 -4.00
C PHE A 312 -6.69 13.38 -4.46
N PRO A 313 -5.97 14.03 -3.53
CA PRO A 313 -5.01 15.07 -3.86
C PRO A 313 -3.68 14.51 -4.39
N ALA A 314 -3.50 13.20 -4.43
CA ALA A 314 -2.29 12.57 -4.93
C ALA A 314 -1.97 13.04 -6.36
N PRO A 315 -0.69 13.24 -6.71
CA PRO A 315 -0.32 13.68 -8.05
C PRO A 315 -0.57 12.60 -9.11
N TYR A 316 -0.80 11.34 -8.70
CA TYR A 316 -1.08 10.21 -9.60
C TYR A 316 -2.52 9.76 -9.45
N VAL A 317 -3.10 9.34 -10.57
CA VAL A 317 -4.32 8.53 -10.63
C VAL A 317 -3.99 7.30 -11.48
N HIS A 318 -4.22 6.12 -10.92
CA HIS A 318 -4.07 4.87 -11.66
C HIS A 318 -5.35 4.64 -12.46
N ILE A 319 -5.22 4.23 -13.72
CA ILE A 319 -6.37 3.98 -14.59
C ILE A 319 -6.46 2.53 -15.07
N GLY A 320 -5.67 1.66 -14.46
CA GLY A 320 -5.55 0.25 -14.85
C GLY A 320 -4.87 0.13 -16.20
N GLY A 321 -5.60 -0.42 -17.17
CA GLY A 321 -5.23 -0.46 -18.59
C GLY A 321 -4.66 -1.79 -19.05
N ASP A 322 -4.46 -2.73 -18.14
CA ASP A 322 -4.13 -4.12 -18.36
C ASP A 322 -5.32 -4.95 -18.85
N GLU A 323 -5.02 -6.18 -19.28
CA GLU A 323 -5.96 -7.28 -19.48
C GLU A 323 -7.28 -6.84 -20.15
N CYS A 324 -7.15 -6.09 -21.25
CA CYS A 324 -8.27 -5.56 -22.01
C CYS A 324 -8.47 -6.36 -23.33
N PRO A 325 -9.27 -7.45 -23.31
CA PRO A 325 -9.64 -8.16 -24.52
C PRO A 325 -10.26 -7.24 -25.57
N ARG A 326 -9.78 -7.37 -26.82
CA ARG A 326 -10.21 -6.52 -27.95
C ARG A 326 -11.40 -7.08 -28.71
N VAL A 327 -11.88 -8.27 -28.31
CA VAL A 327 -12.90 -9.06 -29.02
C VAL A 327 -14.20 -8.29 -29.22
N GLU A 328 -14.65 -7.52 -28.22
CA GLU A 328 -15.86 -6.70 -28.37
C GLU A 328 -15.67 -5.54 -29.35
N TRP A 329 -14.49 -4.89 -29.36
CA TRP A 329 -14.20 -3.79 -30.28
C TRP A 329 -14.10 -4.24 -31.73
N GLU A 330 -13.55 -5.43 -31.99
CA GLU A 330 -13.49 -6.00 -33.34
C GLU A 330 -14.88 -6.17 -33.97
N ARG A 331 -15.91 -6.37 -33.15
CA ARG A 331 -17.29 -6.61 -33.58
C ARG A 331 -18.20 -5.38 -33.44
N SER A 332 -17.74 -4.34 -32.76
CA SER A 332 -18.54 -3.16 -32.40
C SER A 332 -18.65 -2.16 -33.56
N PRO A 333 -19.87 -1.80 -34.01
CA PRO A 333 -20.07 -0.74 -35.00
C PRO A 333 -19.53 0.62 -34.53
N ALA A 334 -19.68 0.94 -33.25
CA ALA A 334 -19.15 2.18 -32.67
C ALA A 334 -17.62 2.19 -32.68
N ALA A 335 -16.97 1.05 -32.40
CA ALA A 335 -15.52 0.93 -32.49
C ALA A 335 -15.00 1.10 -33.92
N ARG A 336 -15.66 0.49 -34.92
CA ARG A 336 -15.32 0.70 -36.34
C ARG A 336 -15.47 2.16 -36.76
N ALA A 337 -16.54 2.82 -36.32
CA ALA A 337 -16.74 4.24 -36.57
C ALA A 337 -15.63 5.10 -35.94
N ARG A 338 -15.23 4.78 -34.70
CA ARG A 338 -14.12 5.47 -34.03
C ARG A 338 -12.79 5.28 -34.76
N VAL A 339 -12.47 4.04 -35.16
CA VAL A 339 -11.26 3.74 -35.95
C VAL A 339 -11.20 4.60 -37.21
N ALA A 340 -12.31 4.73 -37.93
CA ALA A 340 -12.38 5.56 -39.13
C ALA A 340 -12.26 7.06 -38.82
N ALA A 341 -12.93 7.55 -37.77
CA ALA A 341 -12.93 8.96 -37.38
C ALA A 341 -11.54 9.46 -36.94
N GLU A 342 -10.79 8.62 -36.22
CA GLU A 342 -9.46 8.95 -35.68
C GLU A 342 -8.30 8.52 -36.59
N GLY A 343 -8.60 7.90 -37.75
CA GLY A 343 -7.58 7.44 -38.70
C GLY A 343 -6.68 6.33 -38.14
N LEU A 344 -7.21 5.47 -37.26
CA LEU A 344 -6.44 4.40 -36.62
C LEU A 344 -6.22 3.21 -37.56
N SER A 345 -5.14 2.45 -37.33
CA SER A 345 -4.80 1.28 -38.13
C SER A 345 -5.79 0.11 -37.99
N GLY A 346 -6.61 0.12 -36.94
CA GLY A 346 -7.63 -0.89 -36.69
C GLY A 346 -8.08 -0.90 -35.22
N PRO A 347 -8.99 -1.82 -34.84
CA PRO A 347 -9.51 -1.93 -33.48
C PRO A 347 -8.43 -2.14 -32.42
N GLY A 348 -7.31 -2.79 -32.76
CA GLY A 348 -6.19 -2.96 -31.83
C GLY A 348 -5.52 -1.66 -31.39
N ALA A 349 -5.60 -0.60 -32.20
CA ALA A 349 -5.07 0.72 -31.85
C ALA A 349 -6.01 1.54 -30.94
N LEU A 350 -7.25 1.10 -30.74
CA LEU A 350 -8.21 1.79 -29.87
C LEU A 350 -7.78 1.80 -28.40
N HIS A 351 -7.03 0.78 -27.96
CA HIS A 351 -6.53 0.72 -26.58
C HIS A 351 -5.62 1.91 -26.28
N GLY A 352 -4.54 2.09 -27.05
CA GLY A 352 -3.64 3.24 -26.91
C GLY A 352 -4.35 4.58 -27.07
N TRP A 353 -5.25 4.72 -28.05
CA TRP A 353 -6.05 5.93 -28.26
C TRP A 353 -6.96 6.26 -27.05
N PHE A 354 -7.58 5.24 -26.44
CA PHE A 354 -8.43 5.41 -25.27
C PHE A 354 -7.60 5.88 -24.08
N LEU A 355 -6.46 5.22 -23.82
CA LEU A 355 -5.55 5.60 -22.74
C LEU A 355 -5.01 7.02 -22.94
N ASP A 356 -4.66 7.43 -24.16
CA ASP A 356 -4.25 8.80 -24.49
C ASP A 356 -5.34 9.83 -24.20
N SER A 357 -6.59 9.50 -24.53
CA SER A 357 -7.74 10.37 -24.29
C SER A 357 -7.97 10.62 -22.79
N VAL A 358 -7.82 9.56 -21.99
CA VAL A 358 -7.92 9.62 -20.53
C VAL A 358 -6.73 10.38 -19.92
N ALA A 359 -5.52 10.10 -20.38
CA ALA A 359 -4.31 10.78 -19.95
C ALA A 359 -4.36 12.28 -20.23
N ALA A 360 -4.87 12.69 -21.39
CA ALA A 360 -5.05 14.09 -21.73
C ALA A 360 -5.99 14.78 -20.72
N HIS A 361 -7.07 14.12 -20.29
CA HIS A 361 -7.96 14.66 -19.26
C HIS A 361 -7.28 14.78 -17.90
N LEU A 362 -6.59 13.73 -17.45
CA LEU A 362 -5.83 13.75 -16.19
C LEU A 362 -4.77 14.87 -16.18
N ALA A 363 -4.09 15.09 -17.30
CA ALA A 363 -3.12 16.19 -17.43
C ALA A 363 -3.78 17.57 -17.26
N ARG A 364 -5.00 17.79 -17.78
CA ARG A 364 -5.76 19.05 -17.55
C ARG A 364 -6.13 19.24 -16.08
N LEU A 365 -6.35 18.15 -15.34
CA LEU A 365 -6.58 18.15 -13.90
C LEU A 365 -5.28 18.30 -13.08
N GLY A 366 -4.12 18.42 -13.74
CA GLY A 366 -2.81 18.47 -13.07
C GLY A 366 -2.38 17.13 -12.46
N ARG A 367 -2.96 16.02 -12.92
CA ARG A 367 -2.64 14.65 -12.47
C ARG A 367 -1.73 13.95 -13.49
N ARG A 368 -0.85 13.08 -13.00
CA ARG A 368 -0.02 12.20 -13.81
C ARG A 368 -0.74 10.85 -13.97
N PRO A 369 -0.99 10.40 -15.21
CA PRO A 369 -1.58 9.09 -15.43
C PRO A 369 -0.58 7.98 -15.05
N LEU A 370 -1.07 7.00 -14.31
CA LEU A 370 -0.36 5.77 -13.97
C LEU A 370 -1.19 4.59 -14.52
N GLY A 371 -0.53 3.59 -15.07
CA GLY A 371 -1.21 2.43 -15.64
C GLY A 371 -0.35 1.18 -15.55
N TRP A 372 -1.02 0.03 -15.54
CA TRP A 372 -0.37 -1.25 -15.75
C TRP A 372 0.14 -1.30 -17.19
N THR A 373 1.27 -1.93 -17.37
CA THR A 373 1.78 -2.27 -18.70
C THR A 373 1.76 -3.78 -18.85
N ASP A 374 1.25 -4.30 -19.95
CA ASP A 374 1.23 -5.71 -20.32
C ASP A 374 2.48 -6.12 -21.10
N THR A 375 3.04 -5.25 -21.96
CA THR A 375 4.18 -5.60 -22.83
C THR A 375 5.42 -4.74 -22.62
N GLY A 376 5.28 -3.62 -21.92
CA GLY A 376 6.34 -2.63 -21.67
C GLY A 376 6.38 -1.54 -22.73
N ALA A 377 5.48 -1.60 -23.72
CA ALA A 377 5.60 -0.80 -24.93
C ALA A 377 4.29 -0.15 -25.39
N GLU A 378 3.16 -0.59 -24.86
CA GLU A 378 1.81 -0.20 -25.31
C GLU A 378 1.25 1.03 -24.59
N LEU A 379 1.82 1.41 -23.44
CA LEU A 379 1.40 2.63 -22.73
C LEU A 379 1.79 3.90 -23.50
N PRO A 380 0.91 4.90 -23.59
CA PRO A 380 1.25 6.18 -24.20
C PRO A 380 2.28 6.99 -23.39
N ALA A 381 3.04 7.85 -24.06
CA ALA A 381 4.22 8.53 -23.50
C ALA A 381 3.97 9.34 -22.21
N ALA A 382 2.74 9.81 -21.99
CA ALA A 382 2.37 10.57 -20.79
C ALA A 382 2.36 9.72 -19.49
N PHE A 383 2.27 8.40 -19.61
CA PHE A 383 2.11 7.49 -18.48
C PHE A 383 3.40 7.28 -17.69
N THR A 384 3.25 7.19 -16.37
CA THR A 384 4.14 6.36 -15.54
C THR A 384 3.68 4.91 -15.68
N ALA A 385 4.63 3.99 -15.83
CA ALA A 385 4.35 2.58 -16.07
C ALA A 385 4.49 1.76 -14.77
N MET A 386 3.49 0.95 -14.45
CA MET A 386 3.60 -0.09 -13.42
C MET A 386 3.91 -1.43 -14.08
N ALA A 387 5.18 -1.85 -14.00
CA ALA A 387 5.68 -3.03 -14.69
C ALA A 387 5.54 -4.27 -13.81
N TRP A 388 4.63 -5.17 -14.21
CA TRP A 388 4.18 -6.25 -13.32
C TRP A 388 4.69 -7.65 -13.68
N ARG A 389 5.37 -7.85 -14.81
CA ARG A 389 5.87 -9.20 -15.21
C ARG A 389 7.20 -9.53 -14.57
N ASP A 390 8.26 -8.89 -15.04
CA ASP A 390 9.64 -9.13 -14.63
C ASP A 390 10.50 -7.86 -14.80
N ALA A 391 11.80 -8.00 -14.55
CA ALA A 391 12.73 -6.88 -14.68
C ALA A 391 12.85 -6.38 -16.13
N ASP A 392 12.96 -7.26 -17.12
CA ASP A 392 13.15 -6.87 -18.52
C ASP A 392 11.93 -6.10 -19.07
N HIS A 393 10.74 -6.47 -18.61
CA HIS A 393 9.51 -5.72 -18.87
C HIS A 393 9.59 -4.28 -18.34
N GLY A 394 10.04 -4.08 -17.09
CA GLY A 394 10.24 -2.74 -16.54
C GLY A 394 11.34 -1.95 -17.25
N ARG A 395 12.43 -2.63 -17.64
CA ARG A 395 13.52 -2.04 -18.42
C ARG A 395 13.03 -1.55 -19.79
N ALA A 396 12.18 -2.31 -20.47
CA ALA A 396 11.59 -1.94 -21.75
C ALA A 396 10.77 -0.64 -21.66
N ALA A 397 9.92 -0.52 -20.63
CA ALA A 397 9.17 0.71 -20.39
C ALA A 397 10.10 1.91 -20.07
N ALA A 398 11.12 1.71 -19.24
CA ALA A 398 12.08 2.75 -18.91
C ALA A 398 12.85 3.26 -20.14
N LEU A 399 13.29 2.36 -21.03
CA LEU A 399 14.00 2.72 -22.27
C LEU A 399 13.11 3.44 -23.30
N ARG A 400 11.79 3.36 -23.15
CA ARG A 400 10.82 4.14 -23.93
C ARG A 400 10.53 5.52 -23.31
N GLY A 401 11.17 5.84 -22.19
CA GLY A 401 11.11 7.16 -21.56
C GLY A 401 10.11 7.29 -20.42
N HIS A 402 9.42 6.21 -20.04
CA HIS A 402 8.50 6.21 -18.90
C HIS A 402 9.26 6.24 -17.58
N ASP A 403 8.72 6.96 -16.59
CA ASP A 403 9.03 6.66 -15.19
C ASP A 403 8.38 5.29 -14.84
N VAL A 404 9.05 4.46 -14.06
CA VAL A 404 8.64 3.06 -13.82
C VAL A 404 8.51 2.76 -12.33
N ILE A 405 7.44 2.05 -11.97
CA ILE A 405 7.26 1.40 -10.68
C ILE A 405 7.35 -0.11 -10.90
N MET A 406 8.31 -0.76 -10.24
CA MET A 406 8.53 -2.21 -10.38
C MET A 406 7.59 -2.98 -9.46
N ALA A 407 6.73 -3.80 -10.07
CA ALA A 407 5.72 -4.63 -9.43
C ALA A 407 5.74 -6.09 -9.92
N PRO A 408 6.90 -6.73 -10.17
CA PRO A 408 6.96 -8.06 -10.78
C PRO A 408 6.24 -9.12 -9.93
N TYR A 409 5.25 -9.79 -10.52
CA TYR A 409 4.31 -10.62 -9.79
C TYR A 409 4.95 -11.76 -9.01
N ARG A 410 6.05 -12.32 -9.52
CA ARG A 410 6.79 -13.40 -8.85
C ARG A 410 7.61 -12.95 -7.64
N SER A 411 7.62 -11.67 -7.31
CA SER A 411 8.31 -11.17 -6.11
C SER A 411 7.54 -10.10 -5.33
N THR A 412 6.40 -9.61 -5.84
CA THR A 412 5.63 -8.57 -5.15
C THR A 412 4.13 -8.85 -4.96
N TYR A 413 3.57 -9.92 -5.53
CA TYR A 413 2.15 -10.26 -5.39
C TYR A 413 1.91 -11.11 -4.13
N LEU A 414 1.36 -10.47 -3.10
CA LEU A 414 1.18 -11.06 -1.77
C LEU A 414 -0.07 -11.94 -1.66
N ASP A 415 -0.89 -12.00 -2.70
CA ASP A 415 -2.01 -12.94 -2.88
C ASP A 415 -1.55 -14.37 -3.25
N TYR A 416 -0.25 -14.56 -3.49
CA TYR A 416 0.35 -15.88 -3.67
C TYR A 416 0.48 -16.60 -2.32
N PRO A 417 0.22 -17.91 -2.27
CA PRO A 417 0.54 -18.77 -1.12
C PRO A 417 1.99 -18.58 -0.64
N GLN A 418 2.22 -18.61 0.67
CA GLN A 418 3.56 -18.40 1.23
C GLN A 418 4.39 -19.69 1.34
N SER A 419 3.78 -20.85 1.17
CA SER A 419 4.47 -22.15 1.11
C SER A 419 3.66 -23.17 0.33
N ALA A 420 4.29 -24.29 -0.04
CA ALA A 420 3.63 -25.42 -0.68
C ALA A 420 2.98 -26.39 0.33
N ASP A 421 2.90 -26.00 1.61
CA ASP A 421 2.26 -26.82 2.64
C ASP A 421 0.79 -27.06 2.27
N PRO A 422 0.24 -28.29 2.34
CA PRO A 422 -1.17 -28.56 2.03
C PRO A 422 -2.16 -27.76 2.89
N GLY A 423 -1.72 -27.30 4.06
CA GLY A 423 -2.49 -26.40 4.89
C GLY A 423 -2.44 -24.95 4.42
N GLU A 424 -1.49 -24.49 3.61
CA GLU A 424 -1.42 -23.08 3.20
C GLU A 424 -2.79 -22.58 2.67
N PRO A 425 -3.30 -21.42 3.14
CA PRO A 425 -4.53 -20.87 2.62
C PRO A 425 -4.49 -20.73 1.11
N ARG A 426 -5.61 -21.02 0.46
CA ARG A 426 -5.74 -20.90 -0.99
C ARG A 426 -5.40 -19.46 -1.42
N GLY A 427 -4.61 -19.34 -2.47
CA GLY A 427 -4.28 -18.09 -3.14
C GLY A 427 -4.15 -18.33 -4.64
N GLN A 428 -3.43 -17.44 -5.32
CA GLN A 428 -3.08 -17.63 -6.73
C GLN A 428 -2.18 -18.85 -6.95
N ASP A 429 -2.12 -19.31 -8.20
CA ASP A 429 -1.27 -20.42 -8.59
C ASP A 429 0.22 -20.06 -8.45
N GLY A 430 0.89 -20.67 -7.48
CA GLY A 430 2.32 -20.50 -7.23
C GLY A 430 2.65 -20.41 -5.75
N VAL A 431 3.91 -20.11 -5.45
CA VAL A 431 4.38 -19.82 -4.09
C VAL A 431 5.29 -18.60 -4.15
N LEU A 432 5.02 -17.64 -3.26
CA LEU A 432 5.91 -16.51 -3.02
C LEU A 432 6.21 -16.43 -1.53
N ASP A 433 7.34 -17.02 -1.13
CA ASP A 433 7.77 -16.99 0.26
C ASP A 433 8.41 -15.64 0.63
N LEU A 434 8.81 -15.52 1.91
CA LEU A 434 9.48 -14.33 2.41
C LEU A 434 10.78 -14.01 1.67
N ARG A 435 11.55 -15.03 1.27
CA ARG A 435 12.83 -14.84 0.61
C ARG A 435 12.64 -14.32 -0.80
N GLY A 436 11.66 -14.82 -1.54
CA GLY A 436 11.30 -14.34 -2.87
C GLY A 436 10.93 -12.86 -2.88
N VAL A 437 10.18 -12.39 -1.87
CA VAL A 437 9.88 -10.95 -1.74
C VAL A 437 11.12 -10.16 -1.36
N TYR A 438 11.93 -10.68 -0.43
CA TYR A 438 13.16 -10.01 -0.05
C TYR A 438 14.06 -9.85 -1.27
N ASP A 439 14.38 -10.91 -2.00
CA ASP A 439 15.34 -10.93 -3.12
C ASP A 439 14.94 -10.08 -4.33
N ASN A 440 13.72 -9.53 -4.36
CA ASN A 440 13.33 -8.52 -5.35
C ASN A 440 14.40 -7.40 -5.42
N GLU A 441 14.95 -7.17 -6.60
CA GLU A 441 15.87 -6.07 -6.86
C GLU A 441 15.26 -5.19 -7.96
N PRO A 442 14.59 -4.08 -7.59
CA PRO A 442 13.88 -3.23 -8.55
C PRO A 442 14.78 -2.62 -9.63
N VAL A 443 16.07 -2.48 -9.37
CA VAL A 443 17.04 -1.98 -10.35
C VAL A 443 18.23 -2.94 -10.43
N PRO A 444 18.12 -4.02 -11.21
CA PRO A 444 19.21 -4.95 -11.41
C PRO A 444 20.49 -4.26 -11.90
N ALA A 445 21.65 -4.69 -11.41
CA ALA A 445 22.93 -4.04 -11.67
C ALA A 445 23.34 -4.00 -13.16
N HIS A 446 22.74 -4.85 -14.00
CA HIS A 446 23.03 -4.91 -15.43
C HIS A 446 22.24 -3.87 -16.26
N TRP A 447 21.31 -3.12 -15.64
CA TRP A 447 20.57 -2.07 -16.34
C TRP A 447 21.44 -0.87 -16.68
N GLU A 448 21.14 -0.24 -17.80
CA GLU A 448 21.76 1.01 -18.21
C GLU A 448 21.44 2.12 -17.19
N PRO A 449 22.38 3.06 -16.94
CA PRO A 449 22.14 4.18 -16.05
C PRO A 449 20.92 5.05 -16.43
N GLU A 450 20.57 5.11 -17.73
CA GLU A 450 19.39 5.83 -18.21
C GLU A 450 18.10 5.16 -17.76
N ALA A 451 17.95 3.85 -18.00
CA ALA A 451 16.80 3.07 -17.55
C ALA A 451 16.70 3.04 -16.02
N ALA A 452 17.82 2.83 -15.33
CA ALA A 452 17.89 2.78 -13.87
C ALA A 452 17.37 4.07 -13.20
N ARG A 453 17.63 5.25 -13.78
CA ARG A 453 17.19 6.55 -13.23
C ARG A 453 15.69 6.78 -13.34
N ARG A 454 15.00 6.04 -14.20
CA ARG A 454 13.55 6.11 -14.38
C ARG A 454 12.77 5.32 -13.33
N VAL A 455 13.42 4.42 -12.60
CA VAL A 455 12.76 3.61 -11.58
C VAL A 455 12.47 4.46 -10.34
N LEU A 456 11.18 4.75 -10.13
CA LEU A 456 10.70 5.47 -8.96
C LEU A 456 10.79 4.63 -7.69
N GLY A 457 10.60 3.31 -7.83
CA GLY A 457 10.70 2.34 -6.74
C GLY A 457 9.91 1.06 -6.99
N THR A 458 9.36 0.48 -5.91
CA THR A 458 8.65 -0.80 -5.96
C THR A 458 7.39 -0.79 -5.10
N GLN A 459 6.51 -1.74 -5.37
CA GLN A 459 5.21 -1.85 -4.73
C GLN A 459 4.81 -3.32 -4.59
N ALA A 460 4.22 -3.68 -3.45
CA ALA A 460 3.50 -4.95 -3.28
C ALA A 460 2.06 -4.86 -3.77
N GLN A 461 1.51 -5.96 -4.25
CA GLN A 461 0.13 -6.08 -4.70
C GLN A 461 -0.57 -7.07 -3.80
N LEU A 462 -1.75 -6.72 -3.30
CA LEU A 462 -2.60 -7.64 -2.56
C LEU A 462 -3.96 -7.67 -3.24
N TRP A 463 -4.05 -8.54 -4.26
CA TRP A 463 -5.31 -8.91 -4.89
C TRP A 463 -6.15 -9.76 -3.93
N THR A 464 -7.48 -9.63 -3.99
CA THR A 464 -8.34 -10.15 -2.92
C THR A 464 -9.33 -11.22 -3.34
N GLU A 465 -9.16 -11.90 -4.49
CA GLU A 465 -10.03 -13.01 -4.92
C GLU A 465 -10.19 -14.10 -3.84
N TYR A 466 -9.10 -14.40 -3.13
CA TYR A 466 -9.04 -15.45 -2.11
C TYR A 466 -8.87 -14.92 -0.67
N ALA A 467 -8.85 -13.60 -0.47
CA ALA A 467 -8.66 -12.97 0.83
C ALA A 467 -9.81 -12.00 1.14
N ARG A 468 -10.72 -12.42 2.02
CA ARG A 468 -12.02 -11.77 2.21
C ARG A 468 -12.04 -10.87 3.43
N THR A 469 -11.27 -11.25 4.45
CA THR A 469 -11.28 -10.61 5.77
C THR A 469 -9.96 -9.89 6.07
N PRO A 470 -9.97 -8.87 6.94
CA PRO A 470 -8.77 -8.25 7.49
C PRO A 470 -7.69 -9.23 7.98
N ALA A 471 -8.10 -10.36 8.58
CA ALA A 471 -7.19 -11.36 9.11
C ALA A 471 -6.45 -12.12 8.01
N GLU A 472 -7.14 -12.49 6.93
CA GLU A 472 -6.54 -13.15 5.77
C GLU A 472 -5.59 -12.19 5.02
N LEU A 473 -5.98 -10.92 4.90
CA LEU A 473 -5.13 -9.89 4.31
C LEU A 473 -3.84 -9.67 5.12
N GLU A 474 -3.94 -9.60 6.44
CA GLU A 474 -2.76 -9.50 7.30
C GLU A 474 -1.89 -10.76 7.27
N TYR A 475 -2.50 -11.94 7.17
CA TYR A 475 -1.79 -13.21 7.02
C TYR A 475 -0.94 -13.22 5.74
N LEU A 476 -1.52 -12.81 4.62
CA LEU A 476 -0.86 -12.72 3.33
C LEU A 476 0.20 -11.61 3.31
N ALA A 477 -0.13 -10.43 3.86
CA ALA A 477 0.77 -9.29 3.84
C ALA A 477 1.99 -9.48 4.74
N PHE A 478 1.84 -10.03 5.96
CA PHE A 478 2.90 -10.09 6.95
C PHE A 478 3.41 -11.52 7.17
N PRO A 479 4.75 -11.73 7.20
CA PRO A 479 5.81 -10.72 7.28
C PRO A 479 6.38 -10.25 5.92
N ARG A 480 5.84 -10.67 4.78
CA ARG A 480 6.39 -10.34 3.44
C ARG A 480 6.49 -8.83 3.16
N LEU A 481 5.52 -8.04 3.62
CA LEU A 481 5.52 -6.60 3.46
C LEU A 481 6.66 -5.92 4.23
N CYS A 482 7.14 -6.53 5.31
CA CYS A 482 8.36 -6.09 6.00
C CYS A 482 9.61 -6.28 5.11
N ALA A 483 9.67 -7.36 4.33
CA ALA A 483 10.77 -7.59 3.38
C ALA A 483 10.73 -6.59 2.22
N LEU A 484 9.55 -6.33 1.65
CA LEU A 484 9.38 -5.29 0.62
C LEU A 484 9.81 -3.92 1.15
N ALA A 485 9.39 -3.55 2.36
CA ALA A 485 9.79 -2.30 3.00
C ALA A 485 11.31 -2.20 3.20
N ASP A 486 11.97 -3.28 3.64
CA ASP A 486 13.42 -3.32 3.79
C ASP A 486 14.14 -3.15 2.44
N THR A 487 13.65 -3.81 1.38
CA THR A 487 14.16 -3.67 0.00
C THR A 487 13.96 -2.27 -0.57
N ALA A 488 12.80 -1.65 -0.31
CA ALA A 488 12.44 -0.35 -0.86
C ALA A 488 13.12 0.82 -0.13
N TRP A 489 13.53 0.62 1.12
CA TRP A 489 14.14 1.63 1.97
C TRP A 489 15.66 1.50 2.08
N SER A 490 16.17 0.30 2.36
CA SER A 490 17.56 0.08 2.78
C SER A 490 18.52 -0.02 1.58
N ALA A 491 19.63 0.73 1.62
CA ALA A 491 20.73 0.55 0.67
C ALA A 491 21.58 -0.71 0.95
N HIS A 492 21.61 -1.16 2.21
CA HIS A 492 22.40 -2.30 2.66
C HIS A 492 21.53 -3.52 2.95
N ARG A 493 21.52 -4.45 2.00
CA ARG A 493 20.68 -5.65 2.03
C ARG A 493 21.53 -6.88 2.38
N ASP A 494 21.24 -7.52 3.51
CA ASP A 494 21.83 -8.79 3.95
C ASP A 494 20.72 -9.69 4.53
N TRP A 495 20.51 -10.86 3.94
CA TRP A 495 19.40 -11.74 4.33
C TRP A 495 19.51 -12.28 5.77
N PRO A 496 20.66 -12.81 6.22
CA PRO A 496 20.82 -13.22 7.62
C PRO A 496 20.54 -12.08 8.60
N ASP A 497 20.97 -10.85 8.31
CA ASP A 497 20.65 -9.67 9.10
C ASP A 497 19.16 -9.34 9.12
N PHE A 498 18.53 -9.29 7.94
CA PHE A 498 17.09 -9.08 7.83
C PHE A 498 16.30 -10.10 8.64
N ARG A 499 16.64 -11.40 8.54
CA ARG A 499 15.99 -12.46 9.31
C ARG A 499 16.11 -12.24 10.82
N ARG A 500 17.30 -11.94 11.34
CA ARG A 500 17.48 -11.65 12.77
C ARG A 500 16.63 -10.46 13.25
N ARG A 501 16.62 -9.37 12.48
CA ARG A 501 15.81 -8.18 12.79
C ARG A 501 14.32 -8.52 12.75
N LEU A 502 13.89 -9.27 11.73
CA LEU A 502 12.50 -9.68 11.57
C LEU A 502 12.02 -10.58 12.70
N ASP A 503 12.80 -11.56 13.13
CA ASP A 503 12.43 -12.48 14.22
C ASP A 503 12.09 -11.71 15.50
N ARG A 504 12.84 -10.64 15.81
CA ARG A 504 12.51 -9.72 16.90
C ARG A 504 11.33 -8.82 16.56
N HIS A 505 11.25 -8.31 15.33
CA HIS A 505 10.16 -7.44 14.88
C HIS A 505 8.78 -8.12 14.89
N GLN A 506 8.72 -9.46 14.81
CA GLN A 506 7.48 -10.22 14.99
C GLN A 506 6.81 -9.94 16.34
N THR A 507 7.57 -9.65 17.41
CA THR A 507 7.00 -9.25 18.70
C THR A 507 6.28 -7.89 18.63
N ARG A 508 6.76 -6.97 17.78
CA ARG A 508 6.10 -5.67 17.51
C ARG A 508 4.83 -5.87 16.70
N LEU A 509 4.87 -6.73 15.67
CA LEU A 509 3.68 -7.10 14.90
C LEU A 509 2.62 -7.75 15.81
N ALA A 510 3.03 -8.64 16.72
CA ALA A 510 2.15 -9.24 17.70
C ALA A 510 1.55 -8.21 18.67
N ALA A 511 2.33 -7.26 19.17
CA ALA A 511 1.84 -6.17 20.02
C ALA A 511 0.82 -5.26 19.30
N LEU A 512 0.99 -5.07 17.99
CA LEU A 512 0.03 -4.38 17.11
C LEU A 512 -1.20 -5.24 16.77
N GLY A 513 -1.26 -6.49 17.25
CA GLY A 513 -2.32 -7.45 16.97
C GLY A 513 -2.36 -7.91 15.51
N VAL A 514 -1.25 -7.83 14.77
CA VAL A 514 -1.17 -8.24 13.36
C VAL A 514 -1.26 -9.76 13.26
N ARG A 515 -2.23 -10.26 12.50
CA ARG A 515 -2.48 -11.70 12.28
C ARG A 515 -1.66 -12.26 11.11
N GLY A 516 -0.36 -11.95 11.09
CA GLY A 516 0.56 -12.41 10.06
C GLY A 516 0.87 -13.90 10.15
N ARG A 517 1.52 -14.46 9.11
CA ARG A 517 2.07 -15.81 9.16
C ARG A 517 3.09 -15.93 10.30
N SER A 518 2.88 -16.89 11.20
CA SER A 518 3.79 -17.23 12.29
C SER A 518 4.22 -18.68 12.19
N PRO A 519 5.48 -19.02 12.55
CA PRO A 519 5.90 -20.42 12.71
C PRO A 519 5.07 -21.21 13.74
N GLN A 520 4.38 -20.52 14.66
CA GLN A 520 3.64 -21.11 15.78
C GLN A 520 2.12 -21.08 15.61
N HIS A 521 1.58 -20.32 14.64
CA HIS A 521 0.16 -20.34 14.33
C HIS A 521 -0.07 -21.30 13.17
N PRO A 522 -0.69 -22.48 13.40
CA PRO A 522 -1.15 -23.28 12.28
C PRO A 522 -2.15 -22.46 11.48
N VAL A 523 -2.07 -22.65 10.16
CA VAL A 523 -3.01 -22.22 9.13
C VAL A 523 -4.40 -21.86 9.66
N LEU A 524 -4.94 -20.71 9.23
CA LEU A 524 -6.36 -20.39 9.38
C LEU A 524 -7.22 -21.51 8.75
N GLN A 525 -7.72 -22.44 9.57
CA GLN A 525 -8.60 -23.50 9.10
C GLN A 525 -10.00 -22.93 8.89
N HIS A 526 -10.40 -22.77 7.63
CA HIS A 526 -11.80 -22.62 7.26
C HIS A 526 -12.22 -23.73 6.29
N PRO A 527 -13.45 -24.28 6.42
CA PRO A 527 -13.94 -25.33 5.54
C PRO A 527 -14.07 -24.77 4.12
N VAL A 528 -13.36 -25.37 3.18
CA VAL A 528 -13.53 -25.13 1.74
C VAL A 528 -14.83 -25.79 1.29
N PRO A 529 -15.81 -25.07 0.73
CA PRO A 529 -16.89 -25.72 -0.01
C PRO A 529 -16.27 -26.44 -1.21
N GLN A 530 -16.45 -27.76 -1.28
CA GLN A 530 -16.03 -28.54 -2.44
C GLN A 530 -16.78 -28.02 -3.67
N ALA A 531 -16.06 -27.36 -4.59
CA ALA A 531 -16.56 -27.14 -5.93
C ALA A 531 -16.77 -28.54 -6.54
N ARG A 532 -18.01 -28.85 -6.90
CA ARG A 532 -18.31 -30.05 -7.69
C ARG A 532 -17.70 -29.84 -9.06
N ASP A 533 -16.73 -30.68 -9.40
CA ASP A 533 -16.29 -30.87 -10.78
C ASP A 533 -17.53 -31.11 -11.64
N THR A 534 -17.74 -30.25 -12.62
CA THR A 534 -18.60 -30.56 -13.76
C THR A 534 -17.85 -30.12 -15.03
N PRO A 535 -17.93 -30.94 -16.09
CA PRO A 535 -16.86 -31.17 -17.06
C PRO A 535 -16.57 -30.01 -18.03
#